data_AF-A0A3A8J9C9-F1
#
_entry.id   AF-A0A3A8J9C9-F1
#
_cell.length_a   1.000
_cell.length_b   1.000
_cell.length_c   1.000
_cell.angle_alpha   90.00
_cell.angle_beta   90.00
_cell.angle_gamma   90.00
#
_symmetry.space_group_name_H-M   'P 1'
#
loop_
_entity.id
_entity.type
_entity.pdbx_description
1 polymer ?
#
loop_
_entity_poly.entity_id
_entity_poly.type
_entity_poly.pdbx_seq_one_letter_code
_entity_poly.pdbx_strand_id
1 'polypeptide(L)'
;MKKTLVIAGTAVVAVTLLTGFGFGGRGHHGSPDPERIKQMVTWKLDDKLDDLDATQAQRSSIHAVKDRLLADGQQLMEGQQAVRTEALAQLESPTPDAAKLHALVDSRIDAFRAFAHKATDAVLEMHRTLTPAQRQELATEYRERTGQK
;
A
#
# COMPACT_ATOMS: atom_id res chain seq x y z
N MET A 1 -40.81 15.71 3.23
CA MET A 1 -39.60 16.57 3.40
C MET A 1 -38.93 16.12 4.70
N LYS A 2 -37.68 15.67 4.80
CA LYS A 2 -36.50 15.78 3.92
C LYS A 2 -35.66 14.51 4.01
N LYS A 3 -35.36 13.93 2.84
CA LYS A 3 -34.39 12.86 2.60
C LYS A 3 -32.94 13.40 2.67
N THR A 4 -32.57 14.08 3.76
CA THR A 4 -31.26 14.77 3.85
C THR A 4 -30.17 14.01 4.62
N LEU A 5 -30.50 12.89 5.28
CA LEU A 5 -29.50 12.13 6.07
C LEU A 5 -28.77 11.03 5.29
N VAL A 6 -29.28 10.60 4.13
CA VAL A 6 -28.64 9.53 3.35
C VAL A 6 -27.53 10.06 2.40
N ILE A 7 -27.53 11.37 2.09
CA ILE A 7 -26.57 11.97 1.15
C ILE A 7 -25.26 12.35 1.83
N ALA A 8 -25.25 12.58 3.15
CA ALA A 8 -24.01 12.81 3.90
C ALA A 8 -23.17 11.52 4.07
N GLY A 9 -23.78 10.34 3.94
CA GLY A 9 -23.12 9.05 4.14
C GLY A 9 -22.14 8.65 3.04
N THR A 10 -22.34 9.09 1.80
CA THR A 10 -21.48 8.70 0.65
C THR A 10 -20.28 9.62 0.46
N ALA A 11 -20.38 10.91 0.76
CA ALA A 11 -19.23 11.83 0.67
C ALA A 11 -18.15 11.51 1.75
N VAL A 12 -18.58 11.06 2.93
CA VAL A 12 -17.68 10.63 4.00
C VAL A 12 -16.93 9.33 3.63
N VAL A 13 -17.48 8.48 2.76
CA VAL A 13 -16.81 7.23 2.31
C VAL A 13 -15.54 7.52 1.50
N ALA A 14 -15.55 8.50 0.59
CA ALA A 14 -14.38 8.83 -0.20
C ALA A 14 -13.22 9.38 0.66
N VAL A 15 -13.54 10.29 1.59
CA VAL A 15 -12.56 10.85 2.53
C VAL A 15 -12.04 9.75 3.47
N THR A 16 -12.92 8.88 4.00
CA THR A 16 -12.51 7.82 4.93
C THR A 16 -11.67 6.73 4.26
N LEU A 17 -11.89 6.40 2.99
CA LEU A 17 -11.06 5.45 2.23
C LEU A 17 -9.65 6.01 1.96
N LEU A 18 -9.53 7.29 1.59
CA LEU A 18 -8.25 7.91 1.21
C LEU A 18 -7.44 8.43 2.42
N THR A 19 -8.12 8.82 3.50
CA THR A 19 -7.50 9.24 4.78
C THR A 19 -7.35 8.09 5.78
N GLY A 20 -7.70 6.86 5.37
CA GLY A 20 -7.51 5.65 6.17
C GLY A 20 -8.36 5.61 7.45
N PHE A 21 -9.50 6.30 7.45
CA PHE A 21 -10.46 6.37 8.55
C PHE A 21 -11.62 5.35 8.44
N GLY A 22 -11.75 4.58 7.34
CA GLY A 22 -12.92 3.70 7.12
C GLY A 22 -12.61 2.31 6.57
N PHE A 23 -13.21 1.30 7.24
CA PHE A 23 -13.30 -0.14 6.91
C PHE A 23 -12.09 -1.06 7.21
N GLY A 24 -11.52 -0.94 8.41
CA GLY A 24 -10.88 -2.08 9.09
C GLY A 24 -11.94 -2.89 9.85
N GLY A 25 -12.61 -3.83 9.18
CA GLY A 25 -13.59 -4.71 9.82
C GLY A 25 -12.94 -5.64 10.85
N ARG A 26 -13.54 -5.71 12.04
CA ARG A 26 -13.43 -6.75 13.09
C ARG A 26 -12.04 -7.38 13.33
N GLY A 27 -11.36 -6.96 14.41
CA GLY A 27 -10.64 -7.92 15.26
C GLY A 27 -9.16 -7.69 15.59
N HIS A 28 -8.47 -6.68 15.06
CA HIS A 28 -7.10 -6.38 15.49
C HIS A 28 -6.92 -4.90 15.86
N HIS A 29 -6.65 -4.67 17.14
CA HIS A 29 -6.24 -3.36 17.66
C HIS A 29 -4.83 -3.04 17.18
N GLY A 30 -4.68 -1.98 16.39
CA GLY A 30 -3.39 -1.37 16.05
C GLY A 30 -3.01 -1.46 14.57
N SER A 31 -2.42 -0.37 14.07
CA SER A 31 -1.59 -0.41 12.87
C SER A 31 -0.56 -1.54 13.03
N PRO A 32 -0.35 -2.42 12.04
CA PRO A 32 0.68 -3.44 12.17
C PRO A 32 2.05 -2.77 12.39
N ASP A 33 2.81 -3.27 13.36
CA ASP A 33 4.14 -2.79 13.68
C ASP A 33 5.03 -2.80 12.41
N PRO A 34 5.64 -1.65 12.01
CA PRO A 34 6.48 -1.57 10.82
C PRO A 34 7.60 -2.61 10.78
N GLU A 35 8.21 -2.93 11.93
CA GLU A 35 9.25 -3.95 11.99
C GLU A 35 8.69 -5.35 11.72
N ARG A 36 7.50 -5.65 12.24
CA ARG A 36 6.81 -6.92 11.96
C ARG A 36 6.43 -7.04 10.47
N ILE A 37 6.01 -5.95 9.83
CA ILE A 37 5.74 -5.94 8.38
C ILE A 37 7.03 -6.25 7.62
N LYS A 38 8.13 -5.57 7.95
CA LYS A 38 9.43 -5.76 7.30
C LYS A 38 9.95 -7.19 7.44
N GLN A 39 9.82 -7.78 8.62
CA GLN A 39 10.19 -9.17 8.86
C GLN A 39 9.35 -10.14 8.02
N MET A 40 8.02 -9.96 8.01
CA MET A 40 7.12 -10.79 7.23
C MET A 40 7.40 -10.69 5.72
N VAL A 41 7.62 -9.48 5.20
CA VAL A 41 7.94 -9.25 3.79
C VAL A 41 9.28 -9.88 3.43
N THR A 42 10.29 -9.72 4.29
CA THR A 42 11.61 -10.32 4.09
C THR A 42 11.52 -11.84 4.07
N TRP A 43 10.85 -12.45 5.05
CA TRP A 43 10.67 -13.90 5.09
C TRP A 43 9.95 -14.45 3.85
N LYS A 44 8.84 -13.82 3.43
CA LYS A 44 8.12 -14.24 2.22
C LYS A 44 8.95 -14.07 0.95
N LEU A 45 9.78 -13.03 0.90
CA LEU A 45 10.68 -12.83 -0.23
C LEU A 45 11.75 -13.91 -0.26
N ASP A 46 12.37 -14.21 0.87
CA ASP A 46 13.43 -15.22 0.98
C ASP A 46 12.91 -16.60 0.59
N ASP A 47 11.76 -16.99 1.13
CA ASP A 47 11.04 -18.22 0.77
C ASP A 47 10.82 -18.32 -0.75
N LYS A 48 10.42 -17.23 -1.40
CA LYS A 48 10.27 -17.21 -2.86
C LYS A 48 11.57 -17.19 -3.65
N LEU A 49 12.62 -16.60 -3.12
CA LEU A 49 13.93 -16.64 -3.76
C LEU A 49 14.58 -18.03 -3.60
N ASP A 50 14.25 -18.75 -2.53
CA ASP A 50 14.59 -20.15 -2.33
C ASP A 50 13.87 -21.04 -3.36
N ASP A 51 12.54 -20.92 -3.48
CA ASP A 51 11.75 -21.66 -4.48
C ASP A 51 12.27 -21.48 -5.92
N LEU A 52 12.72 -20.27 -6.27
CA LEU A 52 13.22 -19.93 -7.59
C LEU A 52 14.69 -20.29 -7.84
N ASP A 53 15.36 -20.96 -6.88
CA ASP A 53 16.79 -21.23 -6.93
C ASP A 53 17.62 -19.95 -7.25
N ALA A 54 17.23 -18.81 -6.65
CA ALA A 54 17.86 -17.53 -6.97
C ALA A 54 19.33 -17.52 -6.55
N THR A 55 20.20 -17.09 -7.46
CA THR A 55 21.63 -16.92 -7.18
C THR A 55 21.87 -15.83 -6.13
N GLN A 56 23.04 -15.84 -5.48
CA GLN A 56 23.36 -14.78 -4.50
C GLN A 56 23.36 -13.37 -5.10
N ALA A 57 23.76 -13.22 -6.36
CA ALA A 57 23.70 -11.93 -7.05
C ALA A 57 22.24 -11.46 -7.23
N GLN A 58 21.33 -12.36 -7.62
CA GLN A 58 19.91 -12.05 -7.76
C GLN A 58 19.28 -11.70 -6.41
N ARG A 59 19.58 -12.47 -5.35
CA ARG A 59 19.11 -12.20 -3.99
C ARG A 59 19.53 -10.82 -3.51
N SER A 60 20.82 -10.50 -3.62
CA SER A 60 21.34 -9.19 -3.21
C SER A 60 20.66 -8.04 -3.95
N SER A 61 20.49 -8.16 -5.27
CA SER A 61 19.79 -7.16 -6.09
C SER A 61 18.33 -7.00 -5.67
N ILE A 62 17.60 -8.11 -5.52
CA ILE A 62 16.16 -8.09 -5.19
C ILE A 62 15.93 -7.58 -3.75
N HIS A 63 16.82 -7.89 -2.80
CA HIS A 63 16.78 -7.28 -1.46
C HIS A 63 16.95 -5.77 -1.48
N ALA A 64 17.87 -5.25 -2.28
CA ALA A 64 18.05 -3.80 -2.41
C ALA A 64 16.79 -3.12 -2.99
N VAL A 65 16.09 -3.78 -3.93
CA VAL A 65 14.79 -3.31 -4.43
C VAL A 65 13.74 -3.32 -3.30
N LYS A 66 13.63 -4.43 -2.56
CA LYS A 66 12.71 -4.57 -1.42
C LYS A 66 12.94 -3.50 -0.36
N ASP A 67 14.19 -3.26 0.04
CA ASP A 67 14.51 -2.28 1.09
C ASP A 67 14.13 -0.86 0.67
N ARG A 68 14.36 -0.48 -0.60
CA ARG A 68 13.89 0.82 -1.15
C ARG A 68 12.37 0.93 -1.11
N LEU A 69 11.65 -0.10 -1.55
CA LEU A 69 10.17 -0.09 -1.52
C LEU A 69 9.61 -0.05 -0.11
N LEU A 70 10.23 -0.75 0.85
CA LEU A 70 9.80 -0.69 2.25
C LEU A 70 10.01 0.71 2.84
N ALA A 71 11.13 1.37 2.52
CA ALA A 71 11.38 2.75 2.94
C ALA A 71 10.34 3.72 2.34
N ASP A 72 10.05 3.62 1.04
CA ASP A 72 9.02 4.42 0.38
C ASP A 72 7.62 4.16 0.98
N GLY A 73 7.31 2.90 1.30
CA GLY A 73 6.06 2.49 1.93
C GLY A 73 5.92 3.04 3.36
N GLN A 74 7.02 3.04 4.13
CA GLN A 74 7.05 3.64 5.46
C GLN A 74 6.76 5.15 5.40
N GLN A 75 7.37 5.87 4.47
CA GLN A 75 7.07 7.30 4.27
C GLN A 75 5.59 7.54 3.92
N LEU A 76 5.00 6.66 3.10
CA LEU A 76 3.57 6.74 2.76
C LEU A 76 2.66 6.51 3.98
N MET A 77 3.06 5.61 4.90
CA MET A 77 2.37 5.33 6.15
C MET A 77 2.52 6.47 7.17
N GLU A 78 3.73 7.03 7.33
CA GLU A 78 3.97 8.17 8.21
C GLU A 78 3.11 9.38 7.81
N GLY A 79 3.02 9.67 6.51
CA GLY A 79 2.13 10.70 5.97
C GLY A 79 0.63 10.44 6.26
N GLN A 80 0.22 9.18 6.46
CA GLN A 80 -1.16 8.84 6.80
C GLN A 80 -1.55 9.34 8.19
N GLN A 81 -0.62 9.30 9.15
CA GLN A 81 -0.90 9.70 10.53
C GLN A 81 -1.22 11.20 10.61
N ALA A 82 -0.43 12.05 9.93
CA ALA A 82 -0.68 13.48 9.87
C ALA A 82 -2.04 13.81 9.22
N VAL A 83 -2.37 13.11 8.12
CA VAL A 83 -3.68 13.26 7.47
C VAL A 83 -4.82 12.80 8.36
N ARG A 84 -4.63 11.74 9.17
CA ARG A 84 -5.63 11.31 10.13
C ARG A 84 -5.88 12.36 11.22
N THR A 85 -4.81 12.92 11.79
CA THR A 85 -4.93 13.99 12.79
C THR A 85 -5.67 15.20 12.24
N GLU A 86 -5.36 15.61 11.01
CA GLU A 86 -6.04 16.75 10.38
C GLU A 86 -7.51 16.43 10.03
N ALA A 87 -7.79 15.24 9.49
CA ALA A 87 -9.16 14.85 9.18
C ALA A 87 -10.05 14.79 10.45
N LEU A 88 -9.50 14.34 11.58
CA LEU A 88 -10.19 14.37 12.87
C LEU A 88 -10.47 15.81 13.32
N ALA A 89 -9.47 16.69 13.23
CA ALA A 89 -9.63 18.10 13.58
C ALA A 89 -10.71 18.80 12.72
N GLN A 90 -10.77 18.50 11.43
CA GLN A 90 -11.82 19.00 10.54
C GLN A 90 -13.20 18.43 10.89
N LEU A 91 -13.27 17.18 11.32
CA LEU A 91 -14.53 16.53 11.73
C LEU A 91 -15.08 17.10 13.06
N GLU A 92 -14.19 17.44 13.99
CA GLU A 92 -14.54 18.05 15.28
C GLU A 92 -14.87 19.55 15.18
N SER A 93 -14.50 20.19 14.07
CA SER A 93 -14.76 21.61 13.84
C SER A 93 -16.25 21.90 13.60
N PRO A 94 -16.82 22.96 14.21
CA PRO A 94 -18.18 23.42 13.90
C PRO A 94 -18.30 23.99 12.48
N THR A 95 -17.19 24.37 11.86
CA THR A 95 -17.10 24.86 10.48
C THR A 95 -15.93 24.18 9.77
N PRO A 96 -16.10 22.95 9.26
CA PRO A 96 -15.06 22.24 8.53
C PRO A 96 -14.64 22.99 7.26
N ASP A 97 -13.35 23.00 6.97
CA ASP A 97 -12.78 23.61 5.76
C ASP A 97 -12.78 22.58 4.61
N ALA A 98 -13.73 22.75 3.68
CA ALA A 98 -13.85 21.89 2.52
C ALA A 98 -12.63 21.95 1.59
N ALA A 99 -12.01 23.12 1.42
CA ALA A 99 -10.83 23.27 0.57
C ALA A 99 -9.63 22.52 1.19
N LYS A 100 -9.48 22.59 2.51
CA LYS A 100 -8.45 21.84 3.23
C LYS A 100 -8.66 20.33 3.12
N LEU A 101 -9.90 19.85 3.26
CA LEU A 101 -10.21 18.42 3.10
C LEU A 101 -9.94 17.91 1.68
N HIS A 102 -10.27 18.68 0.64
CA HIS A 102 -9.92 18.32 -0.74
C HIS A 102 -8.40 18.30 -0.95
N ALA A 103 -7.67 19.28 -0.43
CA ALA A 103 -6.20 19.30 -0.52
C ALA A 103 -5.55 18.09 0.16
N LEU A 104 -6.10 17.61 1.28
CA LEU A 104 -5.64 16.37 1.93
C LEU A 104 -5.90 15.15 1.04
N VAL A 105 -7.08 15.06 0.43
CA VAL A 105 -7.42 13.99 -0.51
C VAL A 105 -6.45 13.97 -1.69
N ASP A 106 -6.22 15.11 -2.33
CA ASP A 106 -5.32 15.25 -3.46
C ASP A 106 -3.89 14.84 -3.09
N SER A 107 -3.38 15.33 -1.95
CA SER A 107 -2.06 14.97 -1.45
C SER A 107 -1.92 13.46 -1.20
N ARG A 108 -2.95 12.79 -0.68
CA ARG A 108 -2.94 11.33 -0.47
C ARG A 108 -2.96 10.57 -1.79
N ILE A 109 -3.77 11.00 -2.74
CA ILE A 109 -3.83 10.39 -4.07
C ILE A 109 -2.49 10.52 -4.77
N ASP A 110 -1.86 11.69 -4.74
CA ASP A 110 -0.58 11.93 -5.40
C ASP A 110 0.56 11.12 -4.76
N ALA A 111 0.60 11.06 -3.42
CA ALA A 111 1.56 10.22 -2.71
C ALA A 111 1.39 8.74 -3.05
N PHE A 112 0.14 8.24 -3.06
CA PHE A 112 -0.14 6.85 -3.44
C PHE A 112 0.21 6.57 -4.90
N ARG A 113 -0.12 7.49 -5.83
CA ARG A 113 0.23 7.39 -7.25
C ARG A 113 1.74 7.30 -7.44
N ALA A 114 2.49 8.18 -6.80
CA ALA A 114 3.95 8.18 -6.86
C ALA A 114 4.53 6.85 -6.35
N PHE A 115 4.03 6.35 -5.22
CA PHE A 115 4.41 5.05 -4.69
C PHE A 115 4.07 3.90 -5.64
N ALA A 116 2.88 3.89 -6.23
CA ALA A 116 2.45 2.84 -7.17
C ALA A 116 3.34 2.78 -8.43
N HIS A 117 3.78 3.94 -8.95
CA HIS A 117 4.77 3.98 -10.03
C HIS A 117 6.10 3.37 -9.61
N LYS A 118 6.66 3.77 -8.45
CA LYS A 118 7.90 3.18 -7.93
C LYS A 118 7.80 1.67 -7.71
N ALA A 119 6.67 1.20 -7.17
CA ALA A 119 6.40 -0.22 -6.99
C ALA A 119 6.36 -0.97 -8.34
N THR A 120 5.76 -0.36 -9.36
CA THR A 120 5.74 -0.93 -10.72
C THR A 120 7.16 -1.02 -11.29
N ASP A 121 7.95 0.04 -11.17
CA ASP A 121 9.33 0.08 -11.65
C ASP A 121 10.21 -0.97 -10.95
N ALA A 122 10.02 -1.13 -9.64
CA ALA A 122 10.67 -2.15 -8.84
C ALA A 122 10.32 -3.58 -9.27
N VAL A 123 9.05 -3.87 -9.58
CA VAL A 123 8.65 -5.18 -10.13
C VAL A 123 9.32 -5.41 -11.49
N LEU A 124 9.39 -4.39 -12.35
CA LEU A 124 10.09 -4.49 -13.63
C LEU A 124 11.60 -4.70 -13.45
N GLU A 125 12.22 -4.07 -12.44
CA GLU A 125 13.63 -4.28 -12.09
C GLU A 125 13.87 -5.73 -11.62
N MET A 126 13.07 -6.23 -10.68
CA MET A 126 13.14 -7.63 -10.22
C MET A 126 12.94 -8.61 -11.38
N HIS A 127 11.96 -8.35 -12.25
CA HIS A 127 11.72 -9.18 -13.42
C HIS A 127 12.97 -9.26 -14.32
N ARG A 128 13.68 -8.14 -14.55
CA ARG A 128 14.92 -8.13 -15.36
C ARG A 128 16.04 -8.94 -14.70
N THR A 129 16.12 -8.97 -13.38
CA THR A 129 17.12 -9.74 -12.60
C THR A 129 16.89 -11.25 -12.68
N LEU A 130 15.65 -11.70 -12.88
CA LEU A 130 15.31 -13.13 -13.00
C LEU A 130 15.61 -13.68 -14.40
N THR A 131 15.93 -14.97 -14.46
CA THR A 131 16.09 -15.70 -15.73
C THR A 131 14.74 -15.96 -16.41
N PRO A 132 14.71 -16.28 -17.71
CA PRO A 132 13.46 -16.66 -18.39
C PRO A 132 12.71 -17.82 -17.72
N ALA A 133 13.44 -18.83 -17.20
CA ALA A 133 12.83 -19.98 -16.52
C ALA A 133 12.16 -19.57 -15.20
N GLN A 134 12.85 -18.80 -14.36
CA GLN A 134 12.29 -18.28 -13.09
C GLN A 134 11.06 -17.39 -13.32
N ARG A 135 11.05 -16.57 -14.38
CA ARG A 135 9.87 -15.76 -14.75
C ARG A 135 8.68 -16.64 -15.16
N GLN A 136 8.94 -17.70 -15.91
CA GLN A 136 7.91 -18.63 -16.36
C GLN A 136 7.29 -19.39 -15.18
N GLU A 137 8.11 -19.76 -14.20
CA GLU A 137 7.67 -20.38 -12.96
C GLU A 137 6.75 -19.42 -12.17
N LEU A 138 7.17 -18.18 -11.95
CA LEU A 138 6.34 -17.15 -11.31
C LEU A 138 5.00 -16.93 -12.04
N ALA A 139 5.02 -16.87 -13.37
CA ALA A 139 3.81 -16.71 -14.17
C ALA A 139 2.86 -17.92 -14.07
N THR A 140 3.42 -19.12 -13.88
CA THR A 140 2.63 -20.35 -13.70
C THR A 140 2.01 -20.38 -12.30
N GLU A 141 2.79 -20.10 -11.26
CA GLU A 141 2.27 -19.99 -9.89
C GLU A 141 1.19 -18.90 -9.78
N TYR A 142 1.38 -17.75 -10.45
CA TYR A 142 0.38 -16.69 -10.49
C TYR A 142 -0.94 -17.16 -11.12
N ARG A 143 -0.86 -17.87 -12.26
CA ARG A 143 -2.04 -18.43 -12.95
C ARG A 143 -2.77 -19.44 -12.07
N GLU A 144 -2.05 -20.35 -11.42
CA GLU A 144 -2.61 -21.34 -10.51
C GLU A 144 -3.33 -20.69 -9.31
N ARG A 145 -2.71 -19.68 -8.70
CA ARG A 145 -3.28 -18.95 -7.55
C ARG A 145 -4.50 -18.11 -7.93
N THR A 146 -4.53 -17.53 -9.13
CA THR A 146 -5.62 -16.66 -9.58
C THR A 146 -6.71 -17.38 -10.36
N GLY A 147 -6.52 -18.66 -10.68
CA GLY A 147 -7.44 -19.44 -11.51
C GLY A 147 -7.48 -18.98 -12.98
N GLN A 148 -6.52 -18.17 -13.41
CA GLN A 148 -6.34 -17.84 -14.83
C GLN A 148 -5.69 -19.03 -15.53
N LYS A 149 -6.50 -19.80 -16.27
CA LYS A 149 -6.01 -20.89 -17.14
C LYS A 149 -5.36 -20.33 -18.40
#